data_AF-A0A9W6X451-F1
#
_entry.id   AF-A0A9W6X451-F1
#
_cell.length_a   1.000
_cell.length_b   1.000
_cell.length_c   1.000
_cell.angle_alpha   90.00
_cell.angle_beta   90.00
_cell.angle_gamma   90.00
#
_symmetry.space_group_name_H-M   'P 1'
#
loop_
_entity.id
_entity.type
_entity.pdbx_description
1 polymer ?
#
loop_
_entity_poly.entity_id
_entity_poly.type
_entity_poly.pdbx_seq_one_letter_code
_entity_poly.pdbx_strand_id
1 'polypeptide(L)'
;MADETEVETVTRIQAVDIRDLYPELAPEDATSRVCLLCAAKLKDKTHNLTRHLERHHAGALLQLLEQRNQASPSVLATRTRRAQQEKTAAARQPTGPLEDALLKAGDAKLALARWLAQEQLPVDLVEKSGFREFIEALNEQFSPPKRDEVRQLLGTLIAGHSDHLDNVSDGNNLASTVEMTAIRATCRCNEDSSLVSYSRVACGIAERGEAKVRVLRAAASIFDAQTCRGRILGKNGVLGRSFVGVVSEIQPALADQSDVNMEGAESIKLFDKVVASPFITRFLSTDQQDDQQDHYSEPFPHGTHASTSCIGVSASSGSLAEYIVLPVANLCVIPAGVPDDLALLADDMSVVLSIINELQRRQVSNIAILSDGASTILSNLLTRYLNQECQLSAQNLHVFSTSATDIYQPAAVAQVQARQTELALDVIVDLIGSEASAEFATSMVQSMGCVVLVDRSRLELHPRPSVAMDMNAVVVRELEIASVHDCRDQLDNALQYLATQAQGQHCVAQLRECLMHPVALEQALHELQTIPERAMEGAYLQVVGGQTPVG
;
A
#
# COMPACT_ATOMS: atom_id res chain seq x y z
N MET A 1 7.71 -5.67 35.85
CA MET A 1 8.75 -4.66 36.13
C MET A 1 8.36 -3.43 35.35
N ALA A 2 8.36 -2.25 35.98
CA ALA A 2 7.85 -1.02 35.37
C ALA A 2 8.60 -0.71 34.06
N ASP A 3 7.85 -0.26 33.05
CA ASP A 3 8.37 0.14 31.73
C ASP A 3 9.46 1.19 31.91
N GLU A 4 10.71 0.76 31.79
CA GLU A 4 11.80 1.68 31.53
C GLU A 4 11.67 2.11 30.08
N THR A 5 11.55 3.42 29.90
CA THR A 5 11.64 4.05 28.59
C THR A 5 13.00 3.75 27.94
N GLU A 6 13.07 3.78 26.61
CA GLU A 6 14.35 3.66 25.87
C GLU A 6 15.39 4.67 26.39
N VAL A 7 14.92 5.83 26.88
CA VAL A 7 15.70 6.87 27.55
C VAL A 7 16.32 6.40 28.86
N GLU A 8 15.57 5.68 29.70
CA GLU A 8 16.05 5.10 30.96
C GLU A 8 17.03 3.95 30.72
N THR A 9 16.78 3.15 29.67
CA THR A 9 17.69 2.07 29.26
C THR A 9 19.03 2.62 28.79
N VAL A 10 19.05 3.63 27.92
CA VAL A 10 20.28 4.30 27.43
C VAL A 10 21.09 4.93 28.58
N THR A 11 20.39 5.52 29.55
CA THR A 11 21.01 6.13 30.74
C THR A 11 21.65 5.08 31.65
N ARG A 12 21.02 3.91 31.80
CA ARG A 12 21.52 2.80 32.64
C ARG A 12 22.76 2.12 32.08
N ILE A 13 22.82 1.85 30.77
CA ILE A 13 23.95 1.11 30.16
C ILE A 13 25.11 2.01 29.71
N GLN A 14 24.99 3.32 29.90
CA GLN A 14 25.98 4.31 29.42
C GLN A 14 26.36 4.13 27.94
N ALA A 15 25.39 3.70 27.11
CA ALA A 15 25.62 3.48 25.68
C ALA A 15 25.93 4.81 25.00
N VAL A 16 27.02 4.84 24.22
CA VAL A 16 27.53 6.06 23.58
C VAL A 16 27.39 5.99 22.06
N ASP A 17 27.13 4.79 21.54
CA ASP A 17 26.85 4.51 20.12
C ASP A 17 25.65 3.55 20.01
N ILE A 18 24.86 3.68 18.95
CA ILE A 18 23.66 2.87 18.72
C ILE A 18 23.98 1.38 18.50
N ARG A 19 25.24 1.07 18.16
CA ARG A 19 25.76 -0.29 18.04
C ARG A 19 25.84 -1.03 19.38
N ASP A 20 25.88 -0.30 20.49
CA ASP A 20 25.86 -0.86 21.84
C ASP A 20 24.45 -1.42 22.19
N LEU A 21 23.42 -0.98 21.45
CA LEU A 21 22.02 -1.40 21.62
C LEU A 21 21.61 -2.51 20.64
N TYR A 22 22.13 -2.51 19.41
CA TYR A 22 21.73 -3.44 18.34
C TYR A 22 22.92 -3.91 17.47
N PRO A 23 23.77 -4.82 17.99
CA PRO A 23 25.01 -5.22 17.33
C PRO A 23 24.81 -6.03 16.03
N GLU A 24 23.64 -6.64 15.81
CA GLU A 24 23.40 -7.53 14.67
C GLU A 24 22.74 -6.86 13.44
N LEU A 25 22.29 -5.61 13.57
CA LEU A 25 21.63 -4.84 12.49
C LEU A 25 22.57 -3.94 11.68
N ALA A 26 23.87 -3.98 11.96
CA ALA A 26 24.87 -3.11 11.32
C ALA A 26 25.87 -3.93 10.48
N PRO A 27 25.55 -4.32 9.23
CA PRO A 27 26.57 -4.79 8.31
C PRO A 27 27.39 -3.60 7.81
N GLU A 28 28.70 -3.72 8.00
CA GLU A 28 29.84 -3.00 7.41
C GLU A 28 29.59 -1.74 6.55
N ASP A 29 29.23 -0.60 7.16
CA ASP A 29 29.64 0.71 6.62
C ASP A 29 29.88 1.72 7.76
N ALA A 30 31.15 1.94 8.10
CA ALA A 30 31.57 2.75 9.23
C ALA A 30 31.36 4.27 9.06
N THR A 31 30.82 4.74 7.93
CA THR A 31 30.80 6.16 7.57
C THR A 31 29.42 6.83 7.55
N SER A 32 28.33 6.06 7.55
CA SER A 32 26.98 6.63 7.51
C SER A 32 26.38 6.77 8.92
N ARG A 33 26.01 7.99 9.32
CA ARG A 33 25.20 8.21 10.54
C ARG A 33 23.76 8.34 10.10
N VAL A 34 22.80 7.71 10.77
CA VAL A 34 21.38 7.80 10.41
C VAL A 34 20.66 8.69 11.42
N CYS A 35 19.86 9.64 10.96
CA CYS A 35 18.97 10.39 11.83
C CYS A 35 17.79 9.48 12.22
N LEU A 36 17.63 9.18 13.51
CA LEU A 36 16.59 8.27 13.99
C LEU A 36 15.18 8.89 14.01
N LEU A 37 15.08 10.20 13.83
CA LEU A 37 13.79 10.91 13.74
C LEU A 37 13.18 10.82 12.32
N CYS A 38 13.99 10.65 11.28
CA CYS A 38 13.51 10.57 9.90
C CYS A 38 14.16 9.48 9.05
N ALA A 39 14.95 8.60 9.67
CA ALA A 39 15.77 7.57 9.04
C ALA A 39 16.75 8.06 7.95
N ALA A 40 17.01 9.37 7.86
CA ALA A 40 17.87 9.94 6.83
C ALA A 40 19.35 9.59 7.07
N LYS A 41 20.02 9.04 6.06
CA LYS A 41 21.48 8.81 6.06
C LYS A 41 22.23 10.15 5.97
N LEU A 42 22.84 10.57 7.08
CA LEU A 42 23.79 11.67 7.19
C LEU A 42 25.15 11.20 6.67
N LYS A 43 25.47 11.54 5.42
CA LYS A 43 26.78 11.25 4.81
C LYS A 43 27.77 12.38 5.12
N ASP A 44 28.90 11.99 5.71
CA ASP A 44 30.13 12.76 5.94
C ASP A 44 30.15 13.92 6.95
N LYS A 45 31.38 14.19 7.44
CA LYS A 45 31.77 15.05 8.58
C LYS A 45 31.29 16.51 8.53
N THR A 46 30.76 16.96 7.38
CA THR A 46 30.28 18.33 7.16
C THR A 46 28.75 18.45 7.22
N HIS A 47 28.01 17.33 7.17
CA HIS A 47 26.60 17.29 7.55
C HIS A 47 26.50 17.19 9.08
N ASN A 48 26.78 18.30 9.75
CA ASN A 48 26.61 18.39 11.19
C ASN A 48 25.13 18.13 11.51
N LEU A 49 24.88 17.18 12.41
CA LEU A 49 23.58 16.90 13.01
C LEU A 49 22.80 18.19 13.30
N THR A 50 23.48 19.24 13.77
CA THR A 50 22.89 20.58 13.94
C THR A 50 22.17 21.03 12.66
N ARG A 51 22.85 21.10 11.51
CA ARG A 51 22.29 21.56 10.21
C ARG A 51 21.14 20.69 9.72
N HIS A 52 21.22 19.38 9.96
CA HIS A 52 20.14 18.45 9.65
C HIS A 52 18.92 18.70 10.55
N LEU A 53 19.14 18.88 11.86
CA LEU A 53 18.08 19.23 12.80
C LEU A 53 17.49 20.63 12.51
N GLU A 54 18.27 21.65 12.14
CA GLU A 54 17.69 22.97 11.78
C GLU A 54 16.81 22.91 10.55
N ARG A 55 17.10 21.99 9.62
CA ARG A 55 16.36 21.86 8.35
C ARG A 55 15.18 20.91 8.40
N HIS A 56 15.27 19.85 9.22
CA HIS A 56 14.32 18.75 9.21
C HIS A 56 13.66 18.49 10.58
N HIS A 57 14.23 19.00 11.68
CA HIS A 57 13.76 18.75 13.05
C HIS A 57 13.94 19.98 13.97
N ALA A 58 13.43 21.15 13.54
CA ALA A 58 13.72 22.43 14.20
C ALA A 58 13.30 22.48 15.68
N GLY A 59 12.23 21.76 16.07
CA GLY A 59 11.82 21.59 17.46
C GLY A 59 12.85 20.83 18.31
N ALA A 60 13.40 19.72 17.79
CA ALA A 60 14.43 18.95 18.46
C ALA A 60 15.76 19.73 18.58
N LEU A 61 16.08 20.58 17.60
CA LEU A 61 17.21 21.49 17.67
C LEU A 61 17.06 22.51 18.81
N LEU A 62 15.90 23.15 18.93
CA LEU A 62 15.65 24.18 19.96
C LEU A 62 15.80 23.60 21.36
N GLN A 63 15.29 22.39 21.59
CA GLN A 63 15.39 21.69 22.86
C GLN A 63 16.83 21.25 23.17
N LEU A 64 17.61 20.83 22.17
CA LEU A 64 19.04 20.54 22.30
C LEU A 64 19.88 21.79 22.66
N LEU A 65 19.53 22.95 22.09
CA LEU A 65 20.20 24.21 22.38
C LEU A 65 19.89 24.72 23.79
N GLU A 66 18.65 24.55 24.26
CA GLU A 66 18.24 24.83 25.64
C GLU A 66 19.00 23.97 26.66
N GLN A 67 19.13 22.67 26.41
CA GLN A 67 19.89 21.74 27.25
C GLN A 67 21.40 22.06 27.27
N ARG A 68 21.98 22.43 26.11
CA ARG A 68 23.40 22.79 26.03
C ARG A 68 23.73 24.03 26.85
N ASN A 69 22.81 25.00 26.91
CA ASN A 69 22.96 26.21 27.71
C ASN A 69 22.81 25.94 29.22
N GLN A 70 22.37 24.75 29.62
CA GLN A 70 22.25 24.31 31.02
C GLN A 70 23.41 23.40 31.48
N ALA A 71 24.35 23.01 30.60
CA ALA A 71 25.42 22.05 30.89
C ALA A 71 26.78 22.70 31.26
N SER A 72 27.46 22.16 32.28
CA SER A 72 28.70 22.74 32.86
C SER A 72 29.98 22.54 32.01
N PRO A 73 30.95 23.49 32.03
CA PRO A 73 32.09 23.52 31.08
C PRO A 73 33.11 22.38 31.17
N SER A 74 33.16 21.64 32.28
CA SER A 74 34.15 20.58 32.51
C SER A 74 33.95 19.33 31.64
N VAL A 75 32.72 19.09 31.16
CA VAL A 75 32.35 17.89 30.38
C VAL A 75 32.79 18.00 28.90
N LEU A 76 33.00 19.22 28.40
CA LEU A 76 33.35 19.48 26.99
C LEU A 76 34.84 19.24 26.68
N ALA A 77 35.73 19.41 27.66
CA ALA A 77 37.19 19.33 27.46
C ALA A 77 37.72 17.90 27.28
N THR A 78 37.05 16.89 27.83
CA THR A 78 37.49 15.49 27.81
C THR A 78 37.25 14.82 26.45
N ARG A 79 36.34 15.35 25.63
CA ARG A 79 35.91 14.76 24.34
C ARG A 79 36.91 14.99 23.19
N THR A 80 37.67 16.07 23.22
CA THR A 80 38.54 16.47 22.10
C THR A 80 39.78 15.58 21.96
N ARG A 81 40.24 14.94 23.04
CA ARG A 81 41.46 14.11 23.03
C ARG A 81 41.28 12.73 22.37
N ARG A 82 40.06 12.17 22.36
CA ARG A 82 39.81 10.79 21.89
C ARG A 82 39.72 10.70 20.35
N ALA A 83 39.22 11.74 19.70
CA ALA A 83 39.03 11.79 18.24
C ALA A 83 40.34 11.89 17.41
N GLN A 84 41.47 12.20 18.06
CA GLN A 84 42.76 12.40 17.39
C GLN A 84 43.55 11.09 17.20
N GLN A 85 43.21 10.02 17.93
CA GLN A 85 43.93 8.74 17.90
C GLN A 85 43.47 7.77 16.80
N GLU A 86 42.22 7.87 16.32
CA GLU A 86 41.64 6.92 15.36
C GLU A 86 42.00 7.21 13.90
N LYS A 87 42.45 8.43 13.57
CA LYS A 87 42.79 8.83 12.19
C LYS A 87 44.04 8.16 11.61
N THR A 88 44.88 7.56 12.45
CA THR A 88 46.20 7.03 12.03
C THR A 88 46.20 5.56 11.59
N ALA A 89 45.09 4.82 11.74
CA ALA A 89 45.06 3.37 11.48
C ALA A 89 44.48 2.95 10.10
N ALA A 90 43.70 3.80 9.43
CA ALA A 90 42.88 3.40 8.27
C ALA A 90 43.56 3.55 6.88
N ALA A 91 44.85 3.86 6.80
CA ALA A 91 45.55 4.04 5.53
C ALA A 91 46.37 2.79 5.17
N ARG A 92 45.75 1.77 4.56
CA ARG A 92 46.38 0.72 3.70
C ARG A 92 45.37 -0.36 3.30
N GLN A 93 44.81 -0.28 2.08
CA GLN A 93 44.54 -1.42 1.16
C GLN A 93 43.88 -0.92 -0.14
N PRO A 94 44.28 -1.40 -1.34
CA PRO A 94 43.65 -1.04 -2.62
C PRO A 94 42.71 -2.15 -3.14
N THR A 95 41.53 -1.78 -3.66
CA THR A 95 40.57 -2.67 -4.35
C THR A 95 40.45 -2.28 -5.83
N GLY A 96 40.37 -3.29 -6.71
CA GLY A 96 40.31 -3.17 -8.17
C GLY A 96 38.91 -2.83 -8.73
N PRO A 97 38.78 -2.62 -10.06
CA PRO A 97 37.61 -1.98 -10.65
C PRO A 97 36.47 -2.98 -10.95
N LEU A 98 35.24 -2.57 -10.60
CA LEU A 98 33.97 -3.21 -10.98
C LEU A 98 33.38 -2.38 -12.15
N GLU A 99 32.96 -3.03 -13.23
CA GLU A 99 32.41 -2.38 -14.43
C GLU A 99 30.96 -1.93 -14.20
N ASP A 100 30.74 -0.62 -14.13
CA ASP A 100 29.41 0.00 -14.17
C ASP A 100 28.92 0.16 -15.62
N ALA A 101 27.71 -0.33 -15.89
CA ALA A 101 27.00 -0.10 -17.14
C ALA A 101 26.67 1.39 -17.32
N LEU A 102 27.45 2.07 -18.17
CA LEU A 102 27.27 3.48 -18.55
C LEU A 102 25.91 3.71 -19.25
N LEU A 103 24.94 4.24 -18.52
CA LEU A 103 23.79 4.95 -19.09
C LEU A 103 24.28 6.10 -19.96
N LYS A 104 23.85 6.17 -21.22
CA LYS A 104 24.21 7.29 -22.12
C LYS A 104 23.58 8.58 -21.56
N ALA A 105 24.33 9.68 -21.57
CA ALA A 105 23.92 10.95 -20.96
C ALA A 105 22.57 11.52 -21.45
N GLY A 106 22.06 11.08 -22.61
CA GLY A 106 20.72 11.42 -23.11
C GLY A 106 19.58 10.80 -22.28
N ASP A 107 19.76 9.57 -21.78
CA ASP A 107 18.72 8.82 -21.08
C ASP A 107 18.46 9.40 -19.68
N ALA A 108 19.51 9.85 -19.00
CA ALA A 108 19.41 10.44 -17.66
C ALA A 108 18.72 11.83 -17.67
N LYS A 109 18.92 12.63 -18.72
CA LYS A 109 18.22 13.92 -18.88
C LYS A 109 16.73 13.72 -19.15
N LEU A 110 16.39 12.73 -19.98
CA LEU A 110 15.01 12.35 -20.27
C LEU A 110 14.31 11.81 -19.01
N ALA A 111 15.00 10.97 -18.23
CA ALA A 111 14.49 10.46 -16.96
C ALA A 111 14.18 11.59 -15.96
N LEU A 112 15.06 12.60 -15.87
CA LEU A 112 14.81 13.78 -15.05
C LEU A 112 13.58 14.58 -15.54
N ALA A 113 13.43 14.76 -16.86
CA ALA A 113 12.27 15.43 -17.43
C ALA A 113 10.95 14.67 -17.12
N ARG A 114 10.96 13.33 -17.26
CA ARG A 114 9.81 12.47 -16.89
C ARG A 114 9.44 12.62 -15.43
N TRP A 115 10.43 12.60 -14.53
CA TRP A 115 10.21 12.77 -13.10
C TRP A 115 9.59 14.14 -12.76
N LEU A 116 10.10 15.24 -13.36
CA LEU A 116 9.52 16.57 -13.17
C LEU A 116 8.04 16.63 -13.61
N ALA A 117 7.68 15.97 -14.72
CA ALA A 117 6.31 15.91 -15.20
C ALA A 117 5.40 15.07 -14.29
N GLN A 118 5.87 13.88 -13.89
CA GLN A 118 5.14 12.96 -13.02
C GLN A 118 4.80 13.59 -11.66
N GLU A 119 5.77 14.30 -11.08
CA GLU A 119 5.63 14.99 -9.79
C GLU A 119 5.04 16.41 -9.92
N GLN A 120 4.68 16.85 -11.13
CA GLN A 120 4.17 18.20 -11.44
C GLN A 120 5.06 19.34 -10.91
N LEU A 121 6.38 19.13 -10.94
CA LEU A 121 7.35 20.10 -10.46
C LEU A 121 7.61 21.18 -11.50
N PRO A 122 7.82 22.45 -11.08
CA PRO A 122 8.08 23.53 -12.01
C PRO A 122 9.39 23.27 -12.78
N VAL A 123 9.35 23.42 -14.10
CA VAL A 123 10.52 23.22 -14.98
C VAL A 123 11.72 24.08 -14.53
N ASP A 124 11.46 25.26 -13.97
CA ASP A 124 12.48 26.20 -13.49
C ASP A 124 13.28 25.64 -12.28
N LEU A 125 12.87 24.50 -11.71
CA LEU A 125 13.59 23.80 -10.65
C LEU A 125 15.01 23.42 -11.07
N VAL A 126 15.22 23.02 -12.34
CA VAL A 126 16.56 22.61 -12.84
C VAL A 126 17.56 23.76 -12.93
N GLU A 127 17.09 25.00 -12.81
CA GLU A 127 17.94 26.20 -12.81
C GLU A 127 18.22 26.74 -11.41
N LYS A 128 17.53 26.24 -10.39
CA LYS A 128 17.80 26.66 -9.01
C LYS A 128 19.17 26.18 -8.56
N SER A 129 19.96 27.08 -7.98
CA SER A 129 21.33 26.79 -7.51
C SER A 129 21.37 25.59 -6.56
N GLY A 130 20.44 25.52 -5.61
CA GLY A 130 20.38 24.39 -4.67
C GLY A 130 20.07 23.04 -5.33
N PHE A 131 19.32 23.04 -6.44
CA PHE A 131 19.08 21.81 -7.21
C PHE A 131 20.32 21.42 -8.03
N ARG A 132 21.02 22.39 -8.62
CA ARG A 132 22.27 22.13 -9.36
C ARG A 132 23.38 21.61 -8.45
N GLU A 133 23.55 22.22 -7.29
CA GLU A 133 24.49 21.77 -6.25
C GLU A 133 24.15 20.35 -5.78
N PHE A 134 22.86 20.00 -5.66
CA PHE A 134 22.41 18.67 -5.29
C PHE A 134 22.72 17.62 -6.37
N ILE A 135 22.43 17.91 -7.64
CA ILE A 135 22.71 16.99 -8.74
C ILE A 135 24.22 16.78 -8.94
N GLU A 136 25.01 17.85 -8.85
CA GLU A 136 26.48 17.79 -8.94
C GLU A 136 27.08 16.93 -7.82
N ALA A 137 26.50 16.99 -6.61
CA ALA A 137 26.92 16.14 -5.49
C ALA A 137 26.53 14.65 -5.66
N LEU A 138 25.50 14.35 -6.45
CA LEU A 138 25.09 12.97 -6.75
C LEU A 138 25.91 12.36 -7.88
N ASN A 139 26.22 13.14 -8.90
CA ASN A 139 27.03 12.72 -10.03
C ASN A 139 27.68 13.94 -10.71
N GLU A 140 28.97 14.13 -10.47
CA GLU A 140 29.76 15.24 -11.03
C GLU A 140 29.81 15.23 -12.57
N GLN A 141 29.60 14.07 -13.20
CA GLN A 141 29.62 13.92 -14.66
C GLN A 141 28.27 14.21 -15.31
N PHE A 142 27.18 14.26 -14.52
CA PHE A 142 25.85 14.52 -15.05
C PHE A 142 25.51 16.02 -14.94
N SER A 143 25.41 16.67 -16.10
CA SER A 143 24.97 18.06 -16.17
C SER A 143 23.45 18.15 -16.35
N PRO A 144 22.69 18.70 -15.38
CA PRO A 144 21.25 18.83 -15.51
C PRO A 144 20.91 19.74 -16.71
N PRO A 145 19.91 19.35 -17.53
CA PRO A 145 19.48 20.09 -18.71
C PRO A 145 19.06 21.52 -18.34
N LYS A 146 19.19 22.45 -19.29
CA LYS A 146 18.67 23.82 -19.12
C LYS A 146 17.15 23.83 -19.26
N ARG A 147 16.48 24.88 -18.78
CA ARG A 147 15.02 25.00 -18.85
C ARG A 147 14.44 24.72 -20.24
N ASP A 148 15.07 25.27 -21.28
CA ASP A 148 14.59 25.09 -22.66
C ASP A 148 14.86 23.68 -23.19
N GLU A 149 15.93 23.02 -22.73
CA GLU A 149 16.23 21.62 -23.03
C GLU A 149 15.25 20.69 -22.30
N VAL A 150 14.87 20.98 -21.05
CA VAL A 150 13.80 20.25 -20.35
C VAL A 150 12.47 20.41 -21.08
N ARG A 151 12.15 21.62 -21.56
CA ARG A 151 10.94 21.84 -22.37
C ARG A 151 10.98 21.05 -23.67
N GLN A 152 12.13 20.97 -24.33
CA GLN A 152 12.31 20.19 -25.54
C GLN A 152 12.17 18.69 -25.26
N LEU A 153 12.76 18.18 -24.18
CA LEU A 153 12.64 16.78 -23.74
C LEU A 153 11.21 16.43 -23.31
N LEU A 154 10.52 17.34 -22.63
CA LEU A 154 9.09 17.21 -22.34
C LEU A 154 8.26 17.25 -23.64
N GLY A 155 8.67 18.07 -24.60
CA GLY A 155 8.08 18.12 -25.94
C GLY A 155 8.25 16.81 -26.71
N THR A 156 9.43 16.18 -26.66
CA THR A 156 9.65 14.86 -27.29
C THR A 156 8.91 13.73 -26.58
N LEU A 157 8.72 13.82 -25.26
CA LEU A 157 7.85 12.90 -24.50
C LEU A 157 6.38 13.03 -24.88
N ILE A 158 5.92 14.23 -25.22
CA ILE A 158 4.55 14.51 -25.66
C ILE A 158 4.35 14.12 -27.14
N ALA A 159 5.39 14.23 -27.98
CA ALA A 159 5.32 13.96 -29.42
C ALA A 159 5.69 12.52 -29.85
N GLY A 160 6.23 11.70 -28.94
CA GLY A 160 6.40 10.26 -29.14
C GLY A 160 7.32 9.83 -30.30
N HIS A 161 8.45 10.51 -30.56
CA HIS A 161 9.45 10.07 -31.55
C HIS A 161 10.88 10.09 -30.99
N SER A 162 11.55 8.94 -31.10
CA SER A 162 13.02 8.80 -30.99
C SER A 162 13.69 9.27 -32.29
N ASP A 163 14.79 10.00 -32.16
CA ASP A 163 15.53 10.72 -33.20
C ASP A 163 15.67 10.02 -34.57
N HIS A 164 15.21 10.69 -35.63
CA HIS A 164 15.99 10.87 -36.86
C HIS A 164 15.64 12.24 -37.47
N LEU A 165 16.65 13.10 -37.58
CA LEU A 165 16.60 14.39 -38.28
C LEU A 165 16.38 14.15 -39.77
N ASP A 166 15.21 14.51 -40.31
CA ASP A 166 15.12 15.14 -41.62
C ASP A 166 13.80 15.92 -41.83
N ASN A 167 13.93 16.91 -42.71
CA ASN A 167 13.07 18.06 -42.99
C ASN A 167 11.59 17.79 -43.40
N VAL A 168 10.75 18.76 -43.01
CA VAL A 168 9.56 19.33 -43.69
C VAL A 168 8.14 18.78 -43.39
N SER A 169 7.29 19.77 -43.05
CA SER A 169 5.83 19.91 -43.19
C SER A 169 4.89 19.48 -42.05
N ASP A 170 4.31 20.51 -41.42
CA ASP A 170 2.93 20.70 -40.96
C ASP A 170 2.04 19.48 -40.69
N GLY A 171 1.56 19.41 -39.44
CA GLY A 171 0.42 18.56 -39.08
C GLY A 171 0.23 18.44 -37.58
N ASN A 172 -0.49 19.41 -37.00
CA ASN A 172 -1.03 19.37 -35.63
C ASN A 172 -1.63 17.99 -35.29
N ASN A 173 -1.05 17.28 -34.32
CA ASN A 173 -1.75 16.29 -33.50
C ASN A 173 -1.01 16.15 -32.16
N LEU A 174 -1.17 17.17 -31.32
CA LEU A 174 -0.83 17.11 -29.91
C LEU A 174 -1.81 16.14 -29.26
N ALA A 175 -1.36 14.93 -28.87
CA ALA A 175 -2.14 14.02 -28.05
C ALA A 175 -2.46 14.75 -26.73
N SER A 176 -3.67 15.27 -26.61
CA SER A 176 -4.13 15.98 -25.43
C SER A 176 -4.12 15.03 -24.25
N THR A 177 -3.28 15.27 -23.24
CA THR A 177 -3.38 14.60 -21.95
C THR A 177 -4.81 14.76 -21.45
N VAL A 178 -5.57 13.67 -21.43
CA VAL A 178 -6.95 13.70 -20.97
C VAL A 178 -6.91 13.94 -19.47
N GLU A 179 -7.45 15.06 -19.02
CA GLU A 179 -7.66 15.32 -17.59
C GLU A 179 -8.95 14.64 -17.13
N MET A 180 -8.95 14.15 -15.91
CA MET A 180 -10.13 13.65 -15.22
C MET A 180 -10.23 14.27 -13.83
N THR A 181 -11.44 14.38 -13.30
CA THR A 181 -11.67 14.74 -11.90
C THR A 181 -11.49 13.53 -11.00
N ALA A 182 -10.88 13.76 -9.83
CA ALA A 182 -10.62 12.73 -8.84
C ALA A 182 -10.48 13.33 -7.43
N ILE A 183 -10.66 12.48 -6.41
CA ILE A 183 -10.23 12.77 -5.04
C ILE A 183 -8.80 12.25 -4.89
N ARG A 184 -7.85 13.18 -4.80
CA ARG A 184 -6.41 12.89 -4.74
C ARG A 184 -5.82 13.40 -3.44
N ALA A 185 -5.06 12.54 -2.77
CA ALA A 185 -4.15 12.92 -1.70
C ALA A 185 -2.79 13.30 -2.29
N THR A 186 -2.21 14.41 -1.82
CA THR A 186 -0.82 14.76 -2.09
C THR A 186 -0.05 14.74 -0.78
N CYS A 187 0.95 13.88 -0.68
CA CYS A 187 1.86 13.88 0.46
C CYS A 187 2.72 15.14 0.41
N ARG A 188 2.59 16.02 1.41
CA ARG A 188 3.54 17.12 1.65
C ARG A 188 4.52 16.68 2.75
N CYS A 189 5.74 17.21 2.70
CA CYS A 189 6.89 16.77 3.51
C CYS A 189 6.81 17.16 5.01
N ASN A 190 5.63 17.44 5.54
CA ASN A 190 5.39 17.89 6.91
C ASN A 190 4.10 17.31 7.48
N GLU A 191 4.09 17.06 8.79
CA GLU A 191 3.01 16.38 9.54
C GLU A 191 1.64 17.09 9.48
N ASP A 192 1.57 18.30 8.88
CA ASP A 192 0.39 19.18 8.92
C ASP A 192 -0.50 19.17 7.66
N SER A 193 -0.38 18.23 6.73
CA SER A 193 -1.51 17.74 5.90
C SER A 193 -1.06 16.89 4.72
N SER A 194 -1.54 15.64 4.67
CA SER A 194 -1.99 15.09 3.40
C SER A 194 -3.06 16.04 2.86
N LEU A 195 -2.73 16.88 1.87
CA LEU A 195 -3.75 17.72 1.25
C LEU A 195 -4.59 16.81 0.35
N VAL A 196 -5.80 16.49 0.79
CA VAL A 196 -6.78 15.81 -0.05
C VAL A 196 -7.61 16.87 -0.77
N SER A 197 -7.73 16.72 -2.08
CA SER A 197 -8.47 17.65 -2.92
C SER A 197 -9.31 16.92 -3.96
N TYR A 198 -10.49 17.47 -4.24
CA TYR A 198 -11.21 17.21 -5.47
C TYR A 198 -10.59 18.10 -6.56
N SER A 199 -9.85 17.49 -7.48
CA SER A 199 -9.08 18.23 -8.48
C SER A 199 -8.98 17.49 -9.81
N ARG A 200 -8.56 18.21 -10.86
CA ARG A 200 -8.21 17.59 -12.13
C ARG A 200 -6.83 16.96 -12.04
N VAL A 201 -6.75 15.71 -12.50
CA VAL A 201 -5.54 14.89 -12.54
C VAL A 201 -5.38 14.31 -13.94
N ALA A 202 -4.16 13.99 -14.34
CA ALA A 202 -3.94 13.29 -15.60
C ALA A 202 -4.61 11.91 -15.54
N CYS A 203 -5.44 11.61 -16.54
CA CYS A 203 -5.94 10.28 -16.77
C CYS A 203 -4.83 9.46 -17.44
N GLY A 204 -4.53 8.28 -16.90
CA GLY A 204 -3.56 7.37 -17.51
C GLY A 204 -3.94 7.02 -18.95
N ILE A 205 -2.93 6.79 -19.78
CA ILE A 205 -3.11 6.19 -21.10
C ILE A 205 -2.97 4.68 -20.90
N ALA A 206 -3.94 3.90 -21.40
CA ALA A 206 -3.86 2.45 -21.31
C ALA A 206 -2.67 1.95 -22.14
N GLU A 207 -1.70 1.35 -21.46
CA GLU A 207 -0.56 0.70 -22.11
C GLU A 207 -0.92 -0.74 -22.50
N ARG A 208 -0.01 -1.43 -23.19
CA ARG A 208 -0.21 -2.81 -23.62
C ARG A 208 -0.63 -3.70 -22.44
N GLY A 209 -1.70 -4.45 -22.61
CA GLY A 209 -2.23 -5.35 -21.58
C GLY A 209 -3.05 -4.64 -20.50
N GLU A 210 -3.28 -3.34 -20.64
CA GLU A 210 -4.13 -2.54 -19.75
C GLU A 210 -5.43 -2.11 -20.43
N ALA A 211 -6.41 -1.76 -19.61
CA ALA A 211 -7.67 -1.19 -20.03
C ALA A 211 -7.95 0.11 -19.27
N LYS A 212 -8.49 1.10 -19.97
CA LYS A 212 -9.12 2.27 -19.34
C LYS A 212 -10.57 1.93 -19.05
N VAL A 213 -10.97 2.15 -17.81
CA VAL A 213 -12.30 1.89 -17.32
C VAL A 213 -12.92 3.19 -16.84
N ARG A 214 -14.11 3.51 -17.35
CA ARG A 214 -14.93 4.60 -16.83
C ARG A 214 -15.63 4.13 -15.57
N VAL A 215 -15.36 4.78 -14.45
CA VAL A 215 -15.96 4.43 -13.15
C VAL A 215 -17.43 4.87 -13.16
N LEU A 216 -18.33 3.92 -12.91
CA LEU A 216 -19.76 4.20 -12.72
C LEU A 216 -20.04 4.50 -11.25
N ARG A 217 -19.47 3.68 -10.39
CA ARG A 217 -19.68 3.68 -8.96
C ARG A 217 -18.41 3.21 -8.26
N ALA A 218 -18.03 3.85 -7.17
CA ALA A 218 -16.92 3.46 -6.32
C ALA A 218 -17.38 3.32 -4.87
N ALA A 219 -16.68 2.52 -4.09
CA ALA A 219 -16.87 2.39 -2.65
C ALA A 219 -15.74 3.15 -1.94
N ALA A 220 -16.11 4.14 -1.13
CA ALA A 220 -15.20 4.82 -0.23
C ALA A 220 -15.32 4.22 1.18
N SER A 221 -14.17 3.93 1.78
CA SER A 221 -14.00 3.23 3.04
C SER A 221 -13.65 4.17 4.19
N ILE A 222 -13.59 3.63 5.41
CA ILE A 222 -13.05 4.37 6.56
C ILE A 222 -11.60 4.80 6.33
N PHE A 223 -10.79 4.04 5.58
CA PHE A 223 -9.43 4.43 5.18
C PHE A 223 -9.44 5.72 4.34
N ASP A 224 -10.36 5.83 3.38
CA ASP A 224 -10.53 7.04 2.57
C ASP A 224 -10.97 8.23 3.43
N ALA A 225 -11.90 8.02 4.36
CA ALA A 225 -12.36 9.06 5.28
C ALA A 225 -11.24 9.55 6.22
N GLN A 226 -10.46 8.63 6.80
CA GLN A 226 -9.32 8.96 7.64
C GLN A 226 -8.23 9.70 6.85
N THR A 227 -8.01 9.32 5.60
CA THR A 227 -7.10 10.04 4.69
C THR A 227 -7.60 11.46 4.42
N CYS A 228 -8.88 11.64 4.10
CA CYS A 228 -9.52 12.96 3.90
C CYS A 228 -9.45 13.90 5.12
N ARG A 229 -9.24 13.34 6.32
CA ARG A 229 -9.10 14.07 7.59
C ARG A 229 -7.65 14.23 8.05
N GLY A 230 -6.69 13.80 7.23
CA GLY A 230 -5.27 13.89 7.54
C GLY A 230 -4.78 12.91 8.62
N ARG A 231 -5.54 11.86 8.94
CA ARG A 231 -5.12 10.83 9.92
C ARG A 231 -4.18 9.80 9.32
N ILE A 232 -4.26 9.58 8.00
CA ILE A 232 -3.33 8.71 7.27
C ILE A 232 -2.23 9.58 6.64
N LEU A 233 -1.04 9.51 7.22
CA LEU A 233 0.14 10.21 6.73
C LEU A 233 0.82 9.39 5.63
N GLY A 234 1.46 10.08 4.67
CA GLY A 234 2.21 9.43 3.59
C GLY A 234 1.38 9.02 2.38
N LYS A 235 0.05 9.08 2.43
CA LYS A 235 -0.80 8.72 1.28
C LYS A 235 -0.58 9.72 0.14
N ASN A 236 -0.22 9.19 -1.03
CA ASN A 236 -0.14 9.93 -2.29
C ASN A 236 -0.96 9.22 -3.36
N GLY A 237 -1.60 9.97 -4.25
CA GLY A 237 -2.40 9.46 -5.36
C GLY A 237 -3.91 9.51 -5.10
N VAL A 238 -4.65 8.90 -6.04
CA VAL A 238 -6.12 8.86 -6.03
C VAL A 238 -6.60 7.86 -4.97
N LEU A 239 -7.72 8.18 -4.32
CA LEU A 239 -8.37 7.37 -3.28
C LEU A 239 -9.38 6.37 -3.88
N GLY A 240 -9.91 5.46 -3.07
CA GLY A 240 -10.91 4.47 -3.49
C GLY A 240 -10.31 3.16 -3.99
N ARG A 241 -10.66 2.07 -3.30
CA ARG A 241 -10.12 0.73 -3.57
C ARG A 241 -11.00 -0.13 -4.48
N SER A 242 -12.32 0.02 -4.38
CA SER A 242 -13.30 -0.82 -5.07
C SER A 242 -14.19 0.03 -5.99
N PHE A 243 -14.60 -0.55 -7.12
CA PHE A 243 -15.47 0.09 -8.08
C PHE A 243 -16.23 -0.88 -8.98
N VAL A 244 -17.26 -0.34 -9.60
CA VAL A 244 -17.94 -0.85 -10.79
C VAL A 244 -17.72 0.14 -11.91
N GLY A 245 -17.25 -0.35 -13.04
CA GLY A 245 -16.91 0.49 -14.19
C GLY A 245 -17.28 -0.16 -15.51
N VAL A 246 -17.14 0.60 -16.60
CA VAL A 246 -17.33 0.12 -17.97
C VAL A 246 -16.05 0.32 -18.74
N VAL A 247 -15.57 -0.73 -19.39
CA VAL A 247 -14.34 -0.67 -20.18
C VAL A 247 -14.54 0.26 -21.37
N SER A 248 -13.75 1.33 -21.45
CA SER A 248 -13.84 2.34 -22.50
C SER A 248 -12.72 2.22 -23.53
N GLU A 249 -11.54 1.75 -23.14
CA GLU A 249 -10.39 1.50 -24.03
C GLU A 249 -9.68 0.22 -23.59
N ILE A 250 -9.18 -0.57 -24.55
CA ILE A 250 -8.36 -1.77 -24.28
C ILE A 250 -7.14 -1.73 -25.19
N GLN A 251 -5.97 -1.98 -24.63
CA GLN A 251 -4.75 -2.21 -25.39
C GLN A 251 -4.40 -3.72 -25.30
N PRO A 252 -4.60 -4.51 -26.35
CA PRO A 252 -4.35 -5.96 -26.29
C PRO A 252 -2.85 -6.26 -26.13
N ALA A 253 -2.52 -7.27 -25.31
CA ALA A 253 -1.17 -7.84 -25.30
C ALA A 253 -0.84 -8.45 -26.68
N LEU A 254 0.42 -8.38 -27.14
CA LEU A 254 0.80 -9.15 -28.34
C LEU A 254 0.60 -10.63 -28.03
N ALA A 255 -0.20 -11.28 -28.86
CA ALA A 255 -0.25 -12.73 -28.87
C ALA A 255 1.07 -13.23 -29.45
N ASP A 256 1.94 -13.81 -28.63
CA ASP A 256 2.91 -14.76 -29.15
C ASP A 256 2.13 -15.98 -29.64
N GLN A 257 2.33 -16.30 -30.91
CA GLN A 257 1.71 -17.44 -31.57
C GLN A 257 2.41 -18.72 -31.12
N SER A 258 2.18 -19.15 -29.88
CA SER A 258 2.47 -20.51 -29.43
C SER A 258 1.80 -20.75 -28.08
N ASP A 259 0.73 -21.54 -28.11
CA ASP A 259 0.23 -22.46 -27.06
C ASP A 259 -0.04 -21.84 -25.66
N VAL A 260 -1.20 -22.00 -25.02
CA VAL A 260 -1.97 -23.21 -24.73
C VAL A 260 -3.40 -22.77 -24.36
N ASN A 261 -4.38 -23.60 -24.66
CA ASN A 261 -5.76 -23.51 -24.16
C ASN A 261 -5.81 -23.24 -22.65
N MET A 262 -6.04 -21.98 -22.26
CA MET A 262 -6.61 -21.62 -20.95
C MET A 262 -8.13 -21.55 -21.15
N GLU A 263 -8.79 -22.70 -21.03
CA GLU A 263 -10.26 -22.74 -20.89
C GLU A 263 -10.63 -22.06 -19.58
N GLY A 264 -11.23 -20.86 -19.63
CA GLY A 264 -11.87 -20.25 -18.46
C GLY A 264 -11.87 -18.72 -18.40
N ALA A 265 -10.92 -18.02 -19.01
CA ALA A 265 -10.90 -16.55 -18.98
C ALA A 265 -11.73 -15.98 -20.14
N GLU A 266 -12.98 -15.58 -19.89
CA GLU A 266 -13.70 -14.73 -20.84
C GLU A 266 -12.84 -13.48 -21.11
N SER A 267 -12.39 -13.33 -22.36
CA SER A 267 -11.61 -12.17 -22.76
C SER A 267 -12.47 -10.91 -22.61
N ILE A 268 -12.02 -9.99 -21.76
CA ILE A 268 -12.66 -8.70 -21.49
C ILE A 268 -12.78 -7.89 -22.78
N LYS A 269 -13.96 -7.33 -23.00
CA LYS A 269 -14.32 -6.55 -24.21
C LYS A 269 -14.63 -5.11 -23.87
N LEU A 270 -14.59 -4.27 -24.90
CA LEU A 270 -15.11 -2.91 -24.81
C LEU A 270 -16.57 -2.94 -24.38
N PHE A 271 -16.94 -2.02 -23.51
CA PHE A 271 -18.25 -1.87 -22.91
C PHE A 271 -18.66 -2.95 -21.90
N ASP A 272 -17.79 -3.92 -21.60
CA ASP A 272 -18.03 -4.83 -20.48
C ASP A 272 -18.08 -4.04 -19.17
N LYS A 273 -19.04 -4.41 -18.32
CA LYS A 273 -19.11 -3.90 -16.96
C LYS A 273 -18.20 -4.74 -16.09
N VAL A 274 -17.29 -4.11 -15.36
CA VAL A 274 -16.21 -4.80 -14.64
C VAL A 274 -16.07 -4.30 -13.21
N VAL A 275 -15.59 -5.20 -12.35
CA VAL A 275 -14.92 -4.90 -11.09
C VAL A 275 -13.43 -5.23 -11.23
N ALA A 276 -12.64 -4.99 -10.20
CA ALA A 276 -11.22 -5.33 -10.20
C ALA A 276 -10.75 -5.96 -8.89
N SER A 277 -9.79 -6.88 -8.99
CA SER A 277 -8.91 -7.23 -7.88
C SER A 277 -8.05 -6.01 -7.51
N PRO A 278 -8.00 -5.61 -6.22
CA PRO A 278 -7.34 -4.40 -5.79
C PRO A 278 -5.81 -4.50 -5.83
N PHE A 279 -5.25 -5.71 -5.82
CA PHE A 279 -3.80 -5.90 -5.91
C PHE A 279 -3.33 -5.87 -7.36
N ILE A 280 -2.60 -4.83 -7.73
CA ILE A 280 -2.02 -4.66 -9.06
C ILE A 280 -0.79 -5.53 -9.18
N THR A 281 -0.86 -6.55 -10.03
CA THR A 281 0.31 -7.35 -10.44
C THR A 281 0.79 -6.82 -11.78
N ARG A 282 1.89 -6.08 -11.79
CA ARG A 282 2.59 -5.76 -13.05
C ARG A 282 3.55 -6.89 -13.34
N PHE A 283 3.32 -7.62 -14.43
CA PHE A 283 4.33 -8.51 -14.97
C PHE A 283 5.47 -7.62 -15.47
N LEU A 284 6.58 -7.59 -14.74
CA LEU A 284 7.83 -7.10 -15.29
C LEU A 284 8.24 -8.11 -16.36
N SER A 285 8.07 -7.76 -17.62
CA SER A 285 8.68 -8.49 -18.73
C SER A 285 10.19 -8.40 -18.56
N THR A 286 10.80 -9.42 -17.94
CA THR A 286 12.23 -9.66 -18.05
C THR A 286 12.52 -10.18 -19.44
N ASP A 287 12.70 -9.27 -20.39
CA ASP A 287 13.41 -9.54 -21.63
C ASP A 287 14.90 -9.70 -21.31
N GLN A 288 15.28 -10.84 -20.72
CA GLN A 288 16.62 -11.41 -20.85
C GLN A 288 16.48 -12.93 -20.92
N GLN A 289 16.56 -13.43 -22.16
CA GLN A 289 16.84 -14.83 -22.45
C GLN A 289 18.21 -15.17 -21.87
N ASP A 290 18.24 -15.99 -20.83
CA ASP A 290 19.41 -16.81 -20.54
C ASP A 290 19.00 -18.28 -20.70
N ASP A 291 19.30 -18.81 -21.87
CA ASP A 291 19.32 -20.24 -22.18
C ASP A 291 20.40 -20.93 -21.34
N GLN A 292 20.01 -21.78 -20.39
CA GLN A 292 20.76 -23.00 -20.04
C GLN A 292 19.96 -24.01 -19.19
N GLN A 293 19.41 -24.99 -19.90
CA GLN A 293 19.11 -26.40 -19.60
C GLN A 293 19.13 -26.97 -18.16
N ASP A 294 17.95 -27.51 -17.79
CA ASP A 294 17.64 -28.81 -17.17
C ASP A 294 18.24 -29.24 -15.81
N HIS A 295 17.39 -29.27 -14.77
CA HIS A 295 17.11 -30.51 -14.01
C HIS A 295 15.86 -30.42 -13.11
N TYR A 296 14.99 -31.43 -13.21
CA TYR A 296 13.79 -31.76 -12.43
C TYR A 296 13.72 -31.26 -10.96
N SER A 297 12.69 -30.46 -10.62
CA SER A 297 11.95 -30.46 -9.33
C SER A 297 10.72 -29.52 -9.39
N GLU A 298 9.55 -30.08 -9.04
CA GLU A 298 8.28 -29.51 -8.50
C GLU A 298 7.91 -28.00 -8.67
N PRO A 299 6.62 -27.68 -8.97
CA PRO A 299 6.15 -26.31 -9.20
C PRO A 299 5.84 -25.58 -7.88
N PHE A 300 6.87 -25.17 -7.14
CA PHE A 300 6.72 -24.08 -6.18
C PHE A 300 7.23 -22.79 -6.84
N PRO A 301 6.41 -21.74 -6.98
CA PRO A 301 6.88 -20.46 -7.48
C PRO A 301 7.72 -19.79 -6.39
N HIS A 302 9.00 -20.14 -6.30
CA HIS A 302 10.03 -19.25 -5.77
C HIS A 302 10.32 -18.18 -6.82
N GLY A 303 9.48 -17.15 -6.86
CA GLY A 303 9.64 -15.97 -7.70
C GLY A 303 9.60 -14.72 -6.85
N THR A 304 10.73 -14.01 -6.80
CA THR A 304 10.85 -12.53 -6.70
C THR A 304 9.62 -11.80 -6.17
N HIS A 305 9.72 -11.19 -4.98
CA HIS A 305 8.70 -10.27 -4.43
C HIS A 305 8.33 -9.19 -5.47
N ALA A 306 7.34 -9.49 -6.31
CA ALA A 306 6.67 -8.49 -7.12
C ALA A 306 6.05 -7.53 -6.11
N SER A 307 6.45 -6.26 -6.14
CA SER A 307 5.89 -5.23 -5.28
C SER A 307 4.41 -5.04 -5.65
N THR A 308 3.53 -5.81 -5.02
CA THR A 308 2.08 -5.68 -5.18
C THR A 308 1.65 -4.36 -4.54
N SER A 309 1.01 -3.51 -5.33
CA SER A 309 0.39 -2.27 -4.84
C SER A 309 -1.12 -2.41 -4.86
N CYS A 310 -1.79 -1.80 -3.89
CA CYS A 310 -3.23 -1.88 -3.72
C CYS A 310 -3.90 -0.59 -4.24
N ILE A 311 -4.86 -0.73 -5.16
CA ILE A 311 -5.66 0.37 -5.73
C ILE A 311 -6.23 1.23 -4.59
N GLY A 312 -6.09 2.55 -4.70
CA GLY A 312 -6.63 3.50 -3.73
C GLY A 312 -5.94 3.55 -2.37
N VAL A 313 -5.04 2.59 -2.09
CA VAL A 313 -4.32 2.46 -0.82
C VAL A 313 -2.84 2.77 -1.07
N SER A 314 -2.02 1.77 -1.43
CA SER A 314 -0.59 1.97 -1.68
C SER A 314 -0.25 2.35 -3.13
N ALA A 315 -1.16 2.08 -4.09
CA ALA A 315 -1.02 2.53 -5.47
C ALA A 315 -1.32 4.03 -5.61
N SER A 316 -0.73 4.65 -6.64
CA SER A 316 -1.04 6.03 -7.03
C SER A 316 -2.41 6.17 -7.72
N SER A 317 -2.92 5.09 -8.30
CA SER A 317 -4.24 4.97 -8.92
C SER A 317 -5.29 4.51 -7.90
N GLY A 318 -6.51 5.06 -8.01
CA GLY A 318 -7.66 4.77 -7.15
C GLY A 318 -8.96 5.03 -7.90
N SER A 319 -10.08 4.54 -7.36
CA SER A 319 -11.38 4.55 -8.00
C SER A 319 -12.28 5.75 -7.69
N LEU A 320 -11.92 6.62 -6.74
CA LEU A 320 -12.61 7.91 -6.52
C LEU A 320 -12.19 8.92 -7.60
N ALA A 321 -12.45 8.55 -8.86
CA ALA A 321 -12.13 9.28 -10.08
C ALA A 321 -13.14 8.95 -11.18
N GLU A 322 -13.15 9.73 -12.27
CA GLU A 322 -13.99 9.43 -13.44
C GLU A 322 -13.51 8.20 -14.24
N TYR A 323 -12.19 7.97 -14.26
CA TYR A 323 -11.57 6.86 -14.97
C TYR A 323 -10.47 6.23 -14.12
N ILE A 324 -10.18 4.97 -14.40
CA ILE A 324 -9.03 4.25 -13.86
C ILE A 324 -8.40 3.40 -14.97
N VAL A 325 -7.08 3.27 -14.96
CA VAL A 325 -6.34 2.39 -15.87
C VAL A 325 -5.74 1.26 -15.06
N LEU A 326 -6.01 0.02 -15.47
CA LEU A 326 -5.57 -1.19 -14.78
C LEU A 326 -5.15 -2.26 -15.79
N PRO A 327 -4.27 -3.20 -15.41
CA PRO A 327 -4.05 -4.42 -16.18
C PRO A 327 -5.36 -5.14 -16.45
N VAL A 328 -5.54 -5.68 -17.66
CA VAL A 328 -6.72 -6.48 -18.01
C VAL A 328 -6.84 -7.70 -17.08
N ALA A 329 -5.71 -8.27 -16.65
CA ALA A 329 -5.66 -9.39 -15.69
C ALA A 329 -6.16 -9.04 -14.27
N ASN A 330 -6.35 -7.75 -13.96
CA ASN A 330 -6.94 -7.31 -12.71
C ASN A 330 -8.47 -7.20 -12.79
N LEU A 331 -9.03 -7.14 -13.99
CA LEU A 331 -10.44 -6.88 -14.21
C LEU A 331 -11.24 -8.18 -14.27
N CYS A 332 -12.50 -8.11 -13.88
CA CYS A 332 -13.42 -9.23 -13.86
C CYS A 332 -14.80 -8.76 -14.32
N VAL A 333 -15.41 -9.45 -15.28
CA VAL A 333 -16.71 -9.07 -15.86
C VAL A 333 -17.82 -9.32 -14.85
N ILE A 334 -18.72 -8.34 -14.70
CA ILE A 334 -19.88 -8.44 -13.82
C ILE A 334 -21.00 -9.16 -14.56
N PRO A 335 -21.50 -10.30 -14.05
CA PRO A 335 -22.66 -10.98 -14.62
C PRO A 335 -23.90 -10.09 -14.60
N ALA A 336 -24.76 -10.18 -15.63
CA ALA A 336 -25.94 -9.33 -15.78
C ALA A 336 -26.93 -9.36 -14.61
N GLY A 337 -26.91 -10.44 -13.80
CA GLY A 337 -27.75 -10.60 -12.61
C GLY A 337 -27.25 -9.87 -11.36
N VAL A 338 -26.04 -9.32 -11.36
CA VAL A 338 -25.47 -8.61 -10.20
C VAL A 338 -25.78 -7.10 -10.29
N PRO A 339 -26.51 -6.53 -9.32
CA PRO A 339 -26.69 -5.08 -9.22
C PRO A 339 -25.36 -4.34 -8.99
N ASP A 340 -25.21 -3.17 -9.63
CA ASP A 340 -23.97 -2.37 -9.57
C ASP A 340 -23.57 -1.93 -8.16
N ASP A 341 -24.53 -1.73 -7.26
CA ASP A 341 -24.23 -1.42 -5.86
C ASP A 341 -23.69 -2.66 -5.13
N LEU A 342 -24.31 -3.82 -5.31
CA LEU A 342 -23.85 -5.07 -4.69
C LEU A 342 -22.48 -5.52 -5.23
N ALA A 343 -22.19 -5.28 -6.50
CA ALA A 343 -20.89 -5.63 -7.08
C ALA A 343 -19.71 -4.87 -6.43
N LEU A 344 -19.93 -3.76 -5.73
CA LEU A 344 -18.89 -3.10 -4.94
C LEU A 344 -18.32 -4.00 -3.83
N LEU A 345 -19.12 -4.98 -3.37
CA LEU A 345 -18.74 -5.94 -2.32
C LEU A 345 -17.99 -7.16 -2.89
N ALA A 346 -17.80 -7.25 -4.21
CA ALA A 346 -17.22 -8.44 -4.85
C ALA A 346 -15.83 -8.77 -4.31
N ASP A 347 -15.00 -7.74 -4.10
CA ASP A 347 -13.66 -7.93 -3.59
C ASP A 347 -13.65 -8.40 -2.11
N ASP A 348 -14.46 -7.80 -1.23
CA ASP A 348 -14.55 -8.27 0.16
C ASP A 348 -15.15 -9.68 0.24
N MET A 349 -16.11 -9.99 -0.64
CA MET A 349 -16.64 -11.34 -0.79
C MET A 349 -15.61 -12.35 -1.30
N SER A 350 -14.65 -11.94 -2.14
CA SER A 350 -13.55 -12.82 -2.55
C SER A 350 -12.70 -13.24 -1.35
N VAL A 351 -12.44 -12.32 -0.41
CA VAL A 351 -11.73 -12.61 0.84
C VAL A 351 -12.55 -13.54 1.73
N VAL A 352 -13.87 -13.31 1.85
CA VAL A 352 -14.77 -14.22 2.58
C VAL A 352 -14.66 -15.63 2.02
N LEU A 353 -14.75 -15.81 0.71
CA LEU A 353 -14.67 -17.12 0.07
C LEU A 353 -13.31 -17.79 0.29
N SER A 354 -12.20 -17.05 0.25
CA SER A 354 -10.88 -17.59 0.58
C SER A 354 -10.77 -18.04 2.04
N ILE A 355 -11.35 -17.29 2.99
CA ILE A 355 -11.44 -17.72 4.39
C ILE A 355 -12.29 -18.98 4.50
N ILE A 356 -13.43 -19.04 3.82
CA ILE A 356 -14.32 -20.22 3.83
C ILE A 356 -13.60 -21.46 3.29
N ASN A 357 -12.78 -21.33 2.25
CA ASN A 357 -11.98 -22.45 1.73
C ASN A 357 -11.02 -23.00 2.81
N GLU A 358 -10.36 -22.12 3.56
CA GLU A 358 -9.51 -22.53 4.69
C GLU A 358 -10.31 -23.21 5.81
N LEU A 359 -11.50 -22.69 6.15
CA LEU A 359 -12.36 -23.29 7.17
C LEU A 359 -12.89 -24.67 6.73
N GLN A 360 -13.34 -24.80 5.48
CA GLN A 360 -13.87 -26.06 4.93
C GLN A 360 -12.80 -27.15 4.85
N ARG A 361 -11.57 -26.80 4.48
CA ARG A 361 -10.43 -27.74 4.44
C ARG A 361 -10.20 -28.43 5.80
N ARG A 362 -10.55 -27.77 6.90
CA ARG A 362 -10.34 -28.26 8.27
C ARG A 362 -11.58 -28.87 8.92
N GLN A 363 -12.74 -28.82 8.27
CA GLN A 363 -14.01 -29.35 8.80
C GLN A 363 -14.37 -28.79 10.18
N VAL A 364 -14.16 -27.49 10.36
CA VAL A 364 -14.29 -26.82 11.67
C VAL A 364 -15.74 -26.46 11.98
N SER A 365 -16.07 -26.43 13.26
CA SER A 365 -17.45 -26.28 13.74
C SER A 365 -17.63 -25.16 14.76
N ASN A 366 -16.57 -24.73 15.43
CA ASN A 366 -16.56 -23.64 16.40
C ASN A 366 -15.53 -22.58 16.03
N ILE A 367 -16.01 -21.41 15.61
CA ILE A 367 -15.20 -20.38 14.95
C ILE A 367 -15.28 -19.08 15.74
N ALA A 368 -14.14 -18.41 15.90
CA ALA A 368 -14.10 -17.01 16.31
C ALA A 368 -13.58 -16.09 15.20
N ILE A 369 -14.12 -14.88 15.11
CA ILE A 369 -13.68 -13.81 14.22
C ILE A 369 -13.20 -12.65 15.09
N LEU A 370 -11.94 -12.24 14.91
CA LEU A 370 -11.40 -11.03 15.50
C LEU A 370 -11.50 -9.91 14.49
N SER A 371 -12.12 -8.79 14.87
CA SER A 371 -12.34 -7.65 13.97
C SER A 371 -12.19 -6.31 14.68
N ASP A 372 -11.98 -5.28 13.88
CA ASP A 372 -11.86 -3.88 14.28
C ASP A 372 -12.71 -2.99 13.37
N GLY A 373 -12.67 -1.67 13.59
CA GLY A 373 -13.44 -0.72 12.77
C GLY A 373 -13.17 -0.85 11.26
N ALA A 374 -11.93 -1.08 10.85
CA ALA A 374 -11.56 -1.21 9.43
C ALA A 374 -12.01 -2.53 8.79
N SER A 375 -12.08 -3.62 9.56
CA SER A 375 -12.47 -4.96 9.08
C SER A 375 -13.92 -5.34 9.36
N THR A 376 -14.73 -4.43 9.92
CA THR A 376 -16.12 -4.71 10.33
C THR A 376 -17.01 -5.14 9.17
N ILE A 377 -16.89 -4.53 7.99
CA ILE A 377 -17.66 -4.96 6.79
C ILE A 377 -17.31 -6.41 6.43
N LEU A 378 -16.02 -6.75 6.38
CA LEU A 378 -15.55 -8.11 6.08
C LEU A 378 -16.05 -9.12 7.13
N SER A 379 -15.99 -8.75 8.41
CA SER A 379 -16.53 -9.54 9.53
C SER A 379 -18.03 -9.81 9.39
N ASN A 380 -18.81 -8.79 9.01
CA ASN A 380 -20.24 -8.91 8.80
C ASN A 380 -20.56 -9.82 7.61
N LEU A 381 -19.84 -9.68 6.50
CA LEU A 381 -20.02 -10.54 5.31
C LEU A 381 -19.65 -12.00 5.59
N LEU A 382 -18.54 -12.25 6.32
CA LEU A 382 -18.15 -13.60 6.74
C LEU A 382 -19.18 -14.22 7.70
N THR A 383 -19.61 -13.47 8.72
CA THR A 383 -20.65 -13.90 9.67
C THR A 383 -21.95 -14.25 8.95
N ARG A 384 -22.34 -13.40 7.99
CA ARG A 384 -23.50 -13.63 7.14
C ARG A 384 -23.37 -14.93 6.35
N TYR A 385 -22.24 -15.14 5.67
CA TYR A 385 -22.00 -16.34 4.85
C TYR A 385 -22.05 -17.61 5.71
N LEU A 386 -21.35 -17.63 6.85
CA LEU A 386 -21.32 -18.77 7.78
C LEU A 386 -22.72 -19.14 8.29
N ASN A 387 -23.56 -18.14 8.59
CA ASN A 387 -24.92 -18.38 9.06
C ASN A 387 -25.86 -18.89 7.95
N GLN A 388 -25.74 -18.38 6.73
CA GLN A 388 -26.70 -18.68 5.66
C GLN A 388 -26.31 -19.88 4.81
N GLU A 389 -25.06 -19.93 4.38
CA GLU A 389 -24.58 -20.96 3.44
C GLU A 389 -24.01 -22.17 4.20
N CYS A 390 -23.28 -21.93 5.29
CA CYS A 390 -22.74 -23.02 6.12
C CYS A 390 -23.70 -23.48 7.24
N GLN A 391 -24.79 -22.74 7.48
CA GLN A 391 -25.78 -23.04 8.53
C GLN A 391 -25.16 -23.23 9.92
N LEU A 392 -24.11 -22.47 10.22
CA LEU A 392 -23.40 -22.55 11.48
C LEU A 392 -24.31 -22.11 12.64
N SER A 393 -24.31 -22.86 13.74
CA SER A 393 -25.12 -22.51 14.92
C SER A 393 -24.58 -21.23 15.56
N ALA A 394 -25.48 -20.33 15.99
CA ALA A 394 -25.09 -19.08 16.66
C ALA A 394 -24.28 -19.29 17.94
N GLN A 395 -24.37 -20.47 18.57
CA GLN A 395 -23.58 -20.82 19.75
C GLN A 395 -22.12 -21.20 19.43
N ASN A 396 -21.81 -21.43 18.15
CA ASN A 396 -20.52 -21.86 17.64
C ASN A 396 -19.84 -20.77 16.78
N LEU A 397 -20.40 -19.57 16.74
CA LEU A 397 -19.84 -18.43 16.02
C LEU A 397 -19.66 -17.27 16.99
N HIS A 398 -18.40 -16.90 17.20
CA HIS A 398 -18.03 -15.87 18.15
C HIS A 398 -17.41 -14.69 17.40
N VAL A 399 -17.97 -13.48 17.53
CA VAL A 399 -17.38 -12.28 16.95
C VAL A 399 -16.84 -11.41 18.07
N PHE A 400 -15.53 -11.18 18.06
CA PHE A 400 -14.85 -10.29 18.97
C PHE A 400 -14.46 -9.03 18.19
N SER A 401 -15.09 -7.91 18.54
CA SER A 401 -14.85 -6.62 17.88
C SER A 401 -14.24 -5.65 18.88
N THR A 402 -13.14 -5.00 18.49
CA THR A 402 -12.56 -3.90 19.25
C THR A 402 -13.18 -2.59 18.80
N SER A 403 -13.85 -1.86 19.70
CA SER A 403 -14.46 -0.56 19.40
C SER A 403 -13.47 0.62 19.36
N ALA A 404 -12.16 0.32 19.45
CA ALA A 404 -11.11 1.32 19.53
C ALA A 404 -10.23 1.25 18.29
N THR A 405 -9.87 2.41 17.76
CA THR A 405 -8.74 2.59 16.84
C THR A 405 -7.40 2.14 17.44
N ASP A 406 -7.36 1.87 18.75
CA ASP A 406 -6.22 1.29 19.45
C ASP A 406 -6.57 -0.10 19.98
N ILE A 407 -6.35 -1.08 19.12
CA ILE A 407 -6.43 -2.52 19.41
C ILE A 407 -5.31 -2.95 20.39
N TYR A 408 -4.36 -2.03 20.63
CA TYR A 408 -3.17 -2.21 21.47
C TYR A 408 -3.37 -1.85 22.93
N GLN A 409 -4.58 -1.43 23.35
CA GLN A 409 -4.81 -1.22 24.78
C GLN A 409 -5.14 -2.54 25.49
N PRO A 410 -4.41 -2.89 26.57
CA PRO A 410 -4.68 -4.07 27.41
C PRO A 410 -6.14 -4.18 27.90
N ALA A 411 -6.88 -3.08 27.92
CA ALA A 411 -8.30 -3.03 28.29
C ALA A 411 -9.23 -3.74 27.28
N ALA A 412 -8.91 -3.72 25.98
CA ALA A 412 -9.69 -4.43 24.96
C ALA A 412 -9.49 -5.95 25.10
N VAL A 413 -8.23 -6.37 25.27
CA VAL A 413 -7.86 -7.76 25.59
C VAL A 413 -8.49 -8.21 26.91
N ALA A 414 -8.52 -7.35 27.93
CA ALA A 414 -9.15 -7.65 29.22
C ALA A 414 -10.68 -7.84 29.14
N GLN A 415 -11.39 -7.14 28.25
CA GLN A 415 -12.83 -7.39 28.04
C GLN A 415 -13.09 -8.73 27.36
N VAL A 416 -12.22 -9.14 26.44
CA VAL A 416 -12.33 -10.43 25.77
C VAL A 416 -11.88 -11.58 26.68
N GLN A 417 -10.78 -11.41 27.42
CA GLN A 417 -10.31 -12.34 28.45
C GLN A 417 -11.27 -12.45 29.65
N ALA A 418 -11.96 -11.37 30.05
CA ALA A 418 -12.99 -11.43 31.09
C ALA A 418 -14.23 -12.26 30.67
N ARG A 419 -14.38 -12.53 29.37
CA ARG A 419 -15.33 -13.49 28.81
C ARG A 419 -14.70 -14.86 28.55
N GLN A 420 -13.53 -15.16 29.15
CA GLN A 420 -12.97 -16.51 29.19
C GLN A 420 -14.06 -17.47 29.66
N THR A 421 -14.61 -18.12 28.65
CA THR A 421 -15.51 -19.23 28.73
C THR A 421 -14.64 -20.41 28.32
N GLU A 422 -14.91 -21.62 28.83
CA GLU A 422 -14.23 -22.84 28.39
C GLU A 422 -14.67 -23.16 26.95
N LEU A 423 -14.40 -22.26 26.00
CA LEU A 423 -14.70 -22.41 24.59
C LEU A 423 -13.53 -23.15 23.95
N ALA A 424 -13.80 -24.37 23.49
CA ALA A 424 -12.91 -25.08 22.59
C ALA A 424 -13.12 -24.52 21.17
N LEU A 425 -12.38 -23.47 20.81
CA LEU A 425 -12.44 -22.87 19.47
C LEU A 425 -11.57 -23.68 18.52
N ASP A 426 -12.15 -24.17 17.43
CA ASP A 426 -11.43 -24.93 16.40
C ASP A 426 -10.54 -23.99 15.56
N VAL A 427 -11.07 -22.81 15.23
CA VAL A 427 -10.37 -21.80 14.41
C VAL A 427 -10.66 -20.39 14.89
N ILE A 428 -9.64 -19.54 14.80
CA ILE A 428 -9.77 -18.10 14.97
C ILE A 428 -9.33 -17.40 13.68
N VAL A 429 -10.25 -16.64 13.09
CA VAL A 429 -9.99 -15.76 11.94
C VAL A 429 -9.60 -14.39 12.46
N ASP A 430 -8.33 -14.04 12.33
CA ASP A 430 -7.80 -12.73 12.73
C ASP A 430 -7.84 -11.78 11.53
N LEU A 431 -8.81 -10.87 11.53
CA LEU A 431 -8.90 -9.78 10.55
C LEU A 431 -8.13 -8.54 11.00
N ILE A 432 -7.58 -8.52 12.22
CA ILE A 432 -6.93 -7.38 12.88
C ILE A 432 -5.42 -7.32 12.61
N GLY A 433 -4.74 -8.48 12.59
CA GLY A 433 -3.32 -8.55 12.24
C GLY A 433 -2.40 -7.76 13.19
N SER A 434 -2.71 -7.75 14.49
CA SER A 434 -1.91 -7.11 15.54
C SER A 434 -1.24 -8.14 16.45
N GLU A 435 -0.21 -7.73 17.20
CA GLU A 435 0.42 -8.62 18.20
C GLU A 435 -0.57 -9.02 19.30
N ALA A 436 -1.41 -8.08 19.76
CA ALA A 436 -2.43 -8.35 20.76
C ALA A 436 -3.50 -9.33 20.27
N SER A 437 -3.92 -9.22 19.00
CA SER A 437 -4.87 -10.16 18.40
C SER A 437 -4.24 -11.54 18.16
N ALA A 438 -2.97 -11.61 17.77
CA ALA A 438 -2.24 -12.86 17.61
C ALA A 438 -2.02 -13.58 18.96
N GLU A 439 -1.62 -12.86 20.01
CA GLU A 439 -1.52 -13.41 21.37
C GLU A 439 -2.88 -13.92 21.86
N PHE A 440 -3.93 -13.13 21.66
CA PHE A 440 -5.29 -13.54 22.00
C PHE A 440 -5.71 -14.81 21.24
N ALA A 441 -5.52 -14.83 19.92
CA ALA A 441 -5.87 -15.96 19.06
C ALA A 441 -5.14 -17.24 19.49
N THR A 442 -3.82 -17.16 19.65
CA THR A 442 -3.00 -18.32 20.05
C THR A 442 -3.29 -18.82 21.46
N SER A 443 -3.77 -17.96 22.37
CA SER A 443 -4.19 -18.37 23.71
C SER A 443 -5.55 -19.09 23.71
N MET A 444 -6.47 -18.68 22.83
CA MET A 444 -7.88 -19.14 22.86
C MET A 444 -8.20 -20.30 21.93
N VAL A 445 -7.51 -20.41 20.79
CA VAL A 445 -7.68 -21.55 19.88
C VAL A 445 -7.32 -22.84 20.61
N GLN A 446 -8.03 -23.95 20.42
CA GLN A 446 -7.71 -25.23 21.08
C GLN A 446 -6.40 -25.84 20.55
N SER A 447 -5.84 -26.83 21.25
CA SER A 447 -4.71 -27.59 20.73
C SER A 447 -5.07 -28.29 19.42
N MET A 448 -4.14 -28.32 18.47
CA MET A 448 -4.34 -28.76 17.08
C MET A 448 -5.34 -27.91 16.27
N GLY A 449 -5.77 -26.76 16.80
CA GLY A 449 -6.61 -25.80 16.07
C GLY A 449 -5.81 -24.87 15.17
N CYS A 450 -6.50 -23.95 14.49
CA CYS A 450 -5.89 -23.04 13.52
C CYS A 450 -6.11 -21.56 13.83
N VAL A 451 -5.11 -20.73 13.55
CA VAL A 451 -5.25 -19.28 13.43
C VAL A 451 -5.14 -18.90 11.95
N VAL A 452 -6.17 -18.26 11.41
CA VAL A 452 -6.19 -17.74 10.03
C VAL A 452 -5.91 -16.25 10.09
N LEU A 453 -4.74 -15.83 9.59
CA LEU A 453 -4.31 -14.43 9.50
C LEU A 453 -4.69 -13.87 8.13
N VAL A 454 -5.48 -12.80 8.09
CA VAL A 454 -5.92 -12.17 6.84
C VAL A 454 -5.10 -10.93 6.54
N ASP A 455 -4.58 -10.82 5.31
CA ASP A 455 -3.77 -9.68 4.89
C ASP A 455 -4.54 -8.35 4.98
N ARG A 456 -3.88 -7.33 5.54
CA ARG A 456 -4.45 -5.99 5.78
C ARG A 456 -3.94 -4.91 4.84
N SER A 457 -3.07 -5.23 3.89
CA SER A 457 -2.54 -4.25 2.93
C SER A 457 -3.63 -3.60 2.05
N ARG A 458 -4.86 -4.15 2.07
CA ARG A 458 -6.06 -3.60 1.45
C ARG A 458 -6.85 -2.59 2.30
N LEU A 459 -6.53 -2.48 3.59
CA LEU A 459 -7.24 -1.61 4.54
C LEU A 459 -6.31 -0.53 5.12
N GLU A 460 -4.99 -0.69 5.00
CA GLU A 460 -3.98 0.17 5.62
C GLU A 460 -2.83 0.46 4.65
N LEU A 461 -2.28 1.68 4.75
CA LEU A 461 -1.18 2.13 3.89
C LEU A 461 0.16 1.48 4.25
N HIS A 462 0.41 1.31 5.54
CA HIS A 462 1.64 0.76 6.09
C HIS A 462 1.30 -0.41 7.02
N PRO A 463 0.87 -1.56 6.47
CA PRO A 463 0.63 -2.74 7.29
C PRO A 463 1.92 -3.14 7.99
N ARG A 464 1.81 -3.72 9.18
CA ARG A 464 2.99 -4.18 9.93
C ARG A 464 3.75 -5.24 9.12
N PRO A 465 5.08 -5.14 9.00
CA PRO A 465 5.87 -6.13 8.27
C PRO A 465 5.97 -7.46 9.01
N SER A 466 5.73 -7.47 10.31
CA SER A 466 5.78 -8.65 11.18
C SER A 466 4.80 -8.52 12.34
N VAL A 467 4.29 -9.66 12.81
CA VAL A 467 3.49 -9.79 14.02
C VAL A 467 4.22 -10.75 14.96
N ALA A 468 4.63 -10.28 16.13
CA ALA A 468 5.24 -11.14 17.14
C ALA A 468 4.23 -12.16 17.68
N MET A 469 4.68 -13.40 17.90
CA MET A 469 3.84 -14.50 18.37
C MET A 469 4.65 -15.44 19.27
N ASP A 470 4.01 -16.01 20.30
CA ASP A 470 4.64 -17.01 21.17
C ASP A 470 4.73 -18.36 20.45
N MET A 471 5.89 -18.64 19.88
CA MET A 471 6.15 -19.90 19.18
C MET A 471 6.13 -21.11 20.11
N ASN A 472 6.34 -20.97 21.42
CA ASN A 472 6.17 -22.10 22.33
C ASN A 472 4.70 -22.51 22.42
N ALA A 473 3.78 -21.54 22.51
CA ALA A 473 2.35 -21.82 22.49
C ALA A 473 1.92 -22.49 21.18
N VAL A 474 2.43 -22.02 20.04
CA VAL A 474 2.16 -22.64 18.73
C VAL A 474 2.67 -24.09 18.66
N VAL A 475 3.93 -24.32 19.02
CA VAL A 475 4.56 -25.64 18.89
C VAL A 475 3.99 -26.64 19.90
N VAL A 476 3.90 -26.28 21.18
CA VAL A 476 3.45 -27.19 22.25
C VAL A 476 1.99 -27.61 22.05
N ARG A 477 1.17 -26.72 21.50
CA ARG A 477 -0.25 -26.98 21.25
C ARG A 477 -0.52 -27.44 19.82
N GLU A 478 0.52 -27.63 19.00
CA GLU A 478 0.42 -28.06 17.60
C GLU A 478 -0.54 -27.19 16.76
N LEU A 479 -0.48 -25.87 16.95
CA LEU A 479 -1.37 -24.96 16.24
C LEU A 479 -0.96 -24.82 14.76
N GLU A 480 -1.94 -24.78 13.88
CA GLU A 480 -1.75 -24.40 12.47
C GLU A 480 -1.88 -22.88 12.32
N ILE A 481 -0.99 -22.27 11.53
CA ILE A 481 -1.07 -20.86 11.16
C ILE A 481 -1.26 -20.79 9.66
N ALA A 482 -2.38 -20.20 9.22
CA ALA A 482 -2.73 -20.05 7.81
C ALA A 482 -2.78 -18.57 7.45
N SER A 483 -2.39 -18.25 6.23
CA SER A 483 -2.52 -16.90 5.69
C SER A 483 -3.56 -16.87 4.58
N VAL A 484 -4.41 -15.85 4.60
CA VAL A 484 -5.27 -15.49 3.46
C VAL A 484 -4.75 -14.19 2.90
N HIS A 485 -4.22 -14.26 1.69
CA HIS A 485 -3.68 -13.16 0.91
C HIS A 485 -4.04 -13.37 -0.57
N ASP A 486 -3.97 -12.31 -1.37
CA ASP A 486 -4.26 -12.32 -2.82
C ASP A 486 -5.47 -13.18 -3.25
N CYS A 487 -6.69 -12.71 -2.98
CA CYS A 487 -7.93 -13.45 -3.22
C CYS A 487 -8.50 -13.28 -4.63
N ARG A 488 -7.65 -12.95 -5.63
CA ARG A 488 -8.07 -12.67 -7.01
C ARG A 488 -8.80 -13.86 -7.64
N ASP A 489 -8.32 -15.07 -7.38
CA ASP A 489 -8.87 -16.32 -7.88
C ASP A 489 -10.33 -16.56 -7.43
N GLN A 490 -10.76 -15.91 -6.36
CA GLN A 490 -12.13 -15.99 -5.85
C GLN A 490 -13.05 -14.87 -6.34
N LEU A 491 -12.57 -13.93 -7.17
CA LEU A 491 -13.36 -12.78 -7.60
C LEU A 491 -14.56 -13.18 -8.48
N ASP A 492 -14.37 -14.12 -9.40
CA ASP A 492 -15.46 -14.69 -10.21
C ASP A 492 -16.51 -15.40 -9.33
N ASN A 493 -16.04 -16.22 -8.39
CA ASN A 493 -16.92 -16.93 -7.44
C ASN A 493 -17.71 -15.95 -6.56
N ALA A 494 -17.08 -14.85 -6.16
CA ALA A 494 -17.72 -13.79 -5.38
C ALA A 494 -18.84 -13.11 -6.17
N LEU A 495 -18.62 -12.81 -7.45
CA LEU A 495 -19.66 -12.26 -8.32
C LEU A 495 -20.81 -13.25 -8.54
N GLN A 496 -20.50 -14.54 -8.72
CA GLN A 496 -21.52 -15.58 -8.86
C GLN A 496 -22.35 -15.76 -7.58
N TYR A 497 -21.70 -15.68 -6.42
CA TYR A 497 -22.40 -15.65 -5.13
C TYR A 497 -23.33 -14.44 -5.05
N LEU A 498 -22.83 -13.23 -5.35
CA LEU A 498 -23.65 -12.01 -5.35
C LEU A 498 -24.82 -12.08 -6.34
N ALA A 499 -24.63 -12.70 -7.51
CA ALA A 499 -25.70 -12.94 -8.49
C ALA A 499 -26.80 -13.84 -7.93
N THR A 500 -26.42 -14.86 -7.17
CA THR A 500 -27.36 -15.77 -6.49
C THR A 500 -28.13 -15.03 -5.39
N GLN A 501 -27.42 -14.28 -4.55
CA GLN A 501 -28.02 -13.47 -3.48
C GLN A 501 -28.95 -12.37 -4.01
N ALA A 502 -28.66 -11.83 -5.20
CA ALA A 502 -29.48 -10.80 -5.84
C ALA A 502 -30.91 -11.28 -6.20
N GLN A 503 -31.17 -12.58 -6.24
CA GLN A 503 -32.49 -13.14 -6.52
C GLN A 503 -33.45 -13.01 -5.31
N GLY A 504 -32.93 -12.86 -4.09
CA GLY A 504 -33.72 -12.75 -2.86
C GLY A 504 -33.78 -11.32 -2.34
N GLN A 505 -34.99 -10.74 -2.25
CA GLN A 505 -35.17 -9.36 -1.76
C GLN A 505 -34.60 -9.13 -0.34
N HIS A 506 -34.72 -10.12 0.55
CA HIS A 506 -34.19 -10.03 1.91
C HIS A 506 -32.65 -10.06 1.92
N CYS A 507 -32.03 -10.94 1.12
CA CYS A 507 -30.57 -11.02 0.97
C CYS A 507 -30.01 -9.71 0.43
N VAL A 508 -30.67 -9.13 -0.59
CA VAL A 508 -30.30 -7.82 -1.15
C VAL A 508 -30.39 -6.71 -0.09
N ALA A 509 -31.46 -6.68 0.70
CA ALA A 509 -31.61 -5.68 1.76
C ALA A 509 -30.49 -5.78 2.80
N GLN A 510 -30.15 -7.01 3.24
CA GLN A 510 -29.07 -7.25 4.20
C GLN A 510 -27.70 -6.85 3.64
N LEU A 511 -27.38 -7.21 2.38
CA LEU A 511 -26.12 -6.81 1.76
C LEU A 511 -26.00 -5.28 1.59
N ARG A 512 -27.13 -4.59 1.35
CA ARG A 512 -27.17 -3.13 1.28
C ARG A 512 -26.96 -2.43 2.62
N GLU A 513 -27.04 -3.13 3.76
CA GLU A 513 -26.64 -2.55 5.05
C GLU A 513 -25.14 -2.19 5.08
N CYS A 514 -24.32 -2.85 4.24
CA CYS A 514 -22.91 -2.52 4.04
C CYS A 514 -22.68 -1.32 3.10
N LEU A 515 -23.73 -0.66 2.61
CA LEU A 515 -23.64 0.39 1.60
C LEU A 515 -24.49 1.62 2.01
N MET A 516 -23.85 2.76 2.20
CA MET A 516 -24.53 4.04 2.46
C MET A 516 -25.17 4.59 1.19
N HIS A 517 -26.02 5.61 1.32
CA HIS A 517 -26.62 6.27 0.16
C HIS A 517 -25.56 6.85 -0.80
N PRO A 518 -25.82 6.81 -2.13
CA PRO A 518 -24.87 7.30 -3.12
C PRO A 518 -24.78 8.82 -3.13
N VAL A 519 -23.56 9.33 -3.31
CA VAL A 519 -23.24 10.75 -3.46
C VAL A 519 -22.44 10.99 -4.74
N ALA A 520 -22.55 12.19 -5.31
CA ALA A 520 -21.76 12.55 -6.49
C ALA A 520 -20.27 12.70 -6.13
N LEU A 521 -19.37 12.42 -7.08
CA LEU A 521 -17.92 12.54 -6.88
C LEU A 521 -17.49 13.93 -6.36
N GLU A 522 -18.15 15.00 -6.81
CA GLU A 522 -17.90 16.38 -6.36
C GLU A 522 -18.28 16.63 -4.89
N GLN A 523 -19.21 15.85 -4.34
CA GLN A 523 -19.67 15.94 -2.94
C GLN A 523 -18.93 14.96 -2.02
N ALA A 524 -18.33 13.91 -2.58
CA ALA A 524 -17.73 12.82 -1.81
C ALA A 524 -16.62 13.28 -0.86
N LEU A 525 -15.80 14.28 -1.23
CA LEU A 525 -14.78 14.80 -0.31
C LEU A 525 -15.40 15.42 0.95
N HIS A 526 -16.47 16.21 0.79
CA HIS A 526 -17.16 16.82 1.92
C HIS A 526 -17.76 15.74 2.83
N GLU A 527 -18.46 14.77 2.25
CA GLU A 527 -19.07 13.66 2.99
C GLU A 527 -18.03 12.82 3.75
N LEU A 528 -16.90 12.50 3.10
CA LEU A 528 -15.79 11.79 3.75
C LEU A 528 -15.17 12.58 4.92
N GLN A 529 -15.31 13.89 4.95
CA GLN A 529 -14.85 14.73 6.06
C GLN A 529 -15.89 14.88 7.18
N THR A 530 -17.17 14.69 6.90
CA THR A 530 -18.27 14.98 7.84
C THR A 530 -18.95 13.74 8.43
N ILE A 531 -19.05 12.64 7.67
CA ILE A 531 -19.71 11.40 8.12
C ILE A 531 -18.99 10.86 9.38
N PRO A 532 -19.67 10.51 10.47
CA PRO A 532 -19.01 9.90 11.63
C PRO A 532 -18.25 8.61 11.25
N GLU A 533 -17.01 8.42 11.72
CA GLU A 533 -16.19 7.23 11.35
C GLU A 533 -16.90 5.92 11.69
N ARG A 534 -17.60 5.89 12.83
CA ARG A 534 -18.39 4.75 13.26
C ARG A 534 -19.46 4.32 12.25
N ALA A 535 -19.99 5.24 11.44
CA ALA A 535 -20.92 4.89 10.37
C ALA A 535 -20.19 4.21 9.19
N MET A 536 -18.94 4.62 8.93
CA MET A 536 -18.08 4.07 7.87
C MET A 536 -17.42 2.74 8.25
N GLU A 537 -17.39 2.36 9.53
CA GLU A 537 -16.94 1.03 9.98
C GLU A 537 -17.86 -0.07 9.44
N GLY A 538 -19.18 0.18 9.44
CA GLY A 538 -20.19 -0.80 9.03
C GLY A 538 -20.62 -0.74 7.57
N ALA A 539 -20.30 0.35 6.85
CA ALA A 539 -20.77 0.56 5.48
C ALA A 539 -19.85 1.43 4.63
N TYR A 540 -19.80 1.15 3.33
CA TYR A 540 -19.09 1.99 2.36
C TYR A 540 -19.95 3.16 1.90
N LEU A 541 -19.34 4.35 1.79
CA LEU A 541 -19.95 5.47 1.08
C LEU A 541 -19.90 5.18 -0.43
N GLN A 542 -21.06 5.13 -1.06
CA GLN A 542 -21.15 4.94 -2.50
C GLN A 542 -20.90 6.27 -3.21
N VAL A 543 -19.91 6.30 -4.10
CA VAL A 543 -19.58 7.49 -4.90
C VAL A 543 -19.94 7.20 -6.35
N VAL A 544 -20.82 8.00 -6.95
CA VAL A 544 -21.23 7.84 -8.35
C VAL A 544 -20.56 8.91 -9.21
N GLY A 545 -20.09 8.51 -10.38
CA GLY A 545 -19.57 9.45 -11.38
C GLY A 545 -20.65 10.46 -11.76
N GLY A 546 -20.26 11.73 -11.92
CA GLY A 546 -21.18 12.76 -12.39
C GLY A 546 -21.80 12.33 -13.73
N GLN A 547 -23.11 12.49 -13.89
CA GLN A 547 -23.73 12.36 -15.20
C GLN A 547 -23.09 13.42 -16.09
N THR A 548 -22.18 13.02 -16.99
CA THR A 548 -21.94 13.83 -18.17
C THR A 548 -23.27 13.87 -18.90
N PRO A 549 -23.91 15.04 -19.07
CA PRO A 549 -25.11 15.11 -19.89
C PRO A 549 -24.69 14.63 -21.27
N VAL A 550 -25.26 13.51 -21.70
CA VAL A 550 -25.19 13.08 -23.11
C VAL A 550 -25.96 14.13 -23.88
N GLY A 551 -25.22 15.11 -24.40
CA GLY A 551 -25.72 16.16 -25.29
C GLY A 551 -25.63 15.70 -26.74
#